data_AF-A0A428T287-F1
#
_entry.id   AF-A0A428T287-F1
#
_cell.length_a   1.000
_cell.length_b   1.000
_cell.length_c   1.000
_cell.angle_alpha   90.00
_cell.angle_beta   90.00
_cell.angle_gamma   90.00
#
_symmetry.space_group_name_H-M   'P 1'
#
loop_
_entity.id
_entity.type
_entity.pdbx_description
1 polymer ?
#
loop_
_entity_poly.entity_id
_entity_poly.type
_entity_poly.pdbx_seq_one_letter_code
_entity_poly.pdbx_strand_id
1 'polypeptide(L)'
;CVCPDGLIFKDGKCQCPEGQTLKYGKCVCPDGQDYNKHTKKCECPKGQVFKYGKCVCPDGLEWNKHSNKCECPAGQTFKYGKCVCPDGQVYNKHAKKCECPAGQVFKYGKCVCPDGQIYNKHEKKCECPKGQVFKYGKCVCPDGQIWNKHSNKCECPRGQIFQYGKCVCPNDKVWNKHSKKCECPAGQVEKYGKCSCPDGKVWNKHENKCKCPDGQVEKYGKCTCPDGQVWNKHSKKCECPSGQIFQYGKCVCPKGKVWNKWHKKCECPEGQVEKYGKCVCPDGQVWKHGKCQCPDGQYYDRWSKSCKCPKGLSWNKHSNKCESDCGRDAEYKNGGCVCKKNGQVFDKHSKKCSCKGGMTWDDWKKQCRCPKGTSWNSYANECRKGGYGY
;
A
#
# COMPACT_ATOMS: atom_id res chain seq x y z
N CYS A 1 77.65 -78.28 60.91
CA CYS A 1 77.33 -76.84 60.84
C CYS A 1 75.83 -76.67 60.98
N VAL A 2 75.37 -76.02 62.04
CA VAL A 2 73.95 -75.63 62.17
C VAL A 2 73.84 -74.21 61.65
N CYS A 3 72.98 -73.99 60.66
CA CYS A 3 72.72 -72.65 60.17
C CYS A 3 71.81 -71.88 61.14
N PRO A 4 71.98 -70.57 61.30
CA PRO A 4 71.07 -69.74 62.10
C PRO A 4 69.62 -69.85 61.62
N ASP A 5 68.67 -69.60 62.52
CA ASP A 5 67.24 -69.72 62.26
C ASP A 5 66.80 -69.08 60.93
N GLY A 6 66.23 -69.90 60.05
CA GLY A 6 65.71 -69.48 58.74
C GLY A 6 66.65 -69.67 57.55
N LEU A 7 67.92 -70.05 57.76
CA LEU A 7 68.87 -70.38 56.69
C LEU A 7 68.93 -71.91 56.45
N ILE A 8 69.01 -72.30 55.19
CA ILE A 8 69.22 -73.69 54.77
C ILE A 8 70.69 -73.93 54.43
N PHE A 9 71.22 -75.09 54.79
CA PHE A 9 72.58 -75.48 54.42
C PHE A 9 72.57 -76.09 53.02
N LYS A 10 73.16 -75.41 52.05
CA LYS A 10 73.25 -75.86 50.64
C LYS A 10 74.65 -75.54 50.10
N ASP A 11 75.25 -76.48 49.38
CA ASP A 11 76.57 -76.33 48.75
C ASP A 11 77.68 -75.82 49.71
N GLY A 12 77.69 -76.34 50.94
CA GLY A 12 78.70 -76.02 51.96
C GLY A 12 78.55 -74.65 52.64
N LYS A 13 77.46 -73.90 52.37
CA LYS A 13 77.20 -72.58 52.96
C LYS A 13 75.76 -72.46 53.46
N CYS A 14 75.55 -71.62 54.47
CA CYS A 14 74.20 -71.24 54.90
C CYS A 14 73.64 -70.22 53.92
N GLN A 15 72.54 -70.56 53.26
CA GLN A 15 71.87 -69.73 52.26
C GLN A 15 70.38 -69.60 52.60
N CYS A 16 69.75 -68.54 52.09
CA CYS A 16 68.30 -68.39 52.27
C CYS A 16 67.53 -69.37 51.38
N PRO A 17 66.32 -69.78 51.80
CA PRO A 17 65.39 -70.51 50.95
C PRO A 17 65.21 -69.85 49.59
N GLU A 18 64.92 -70.68 48.57
CA GLU A 18 64.82 -70.25 47.18
C GLU A 18 63.85 -69.06 47.02
N GLY A 19 64.35 -67.96 46.45
CA GLY A 19 63.60 -66.72 46.27
C GLY A 19 63.70 -65.68 47.41
N GLN A 20 64.39 -65.99 48.52
CA GLN A 20 64.65 -65.04 49.61
C GLN A 20 66.07 -64.47 49.55
N THR A 21 66.24 -63.26 50.09
CA THR A 21 67.53 -62.57 50.21
C THR A 21 67.91 -62.40 51.68
N LEU A 22 69.21 -62.49 52.00
CA LEU A 22 69.69 -62.27 53.35
C LEU A 22 69.83 -60.77 53.61
N LYS A 23 69.01 -60.20 54.50
CA LYS A 23 69.14 -58.82 54.99
C LYS A 23 69.20 -58.83 56.52
N TYR A 24 70.21 -58.17 57.08
CA TYR A 24 70.40 -58.06 58.54
C TYR A 24 70.33 -59.42 59.29
N GLY A 25 70.94 -60.45 58.72
CA GLY A 25 70.99 -61.80 59.32
C GLY A 25 69.67 -62.59 59.26
N LYS A 26 68.63 -62.09 58.56
CA LYS A 26 67.36 -62.79 58.36
C LYS A 26 67.04 -62.93 56.88
N CYS A 27 66.43 -64.06 56.50
CA CYS A 27 65.95 -64.27 55.14
C CYS A 27 64.63 -63.52 54.94
N VAL A 28 64.62 -62.58 54.00
CA VAL A 28 63.47 -61.75 53.66
C VAL A 28 63.17 -61.83 52.17
N CYS A 29 61.90 -61.77 51.81
CA CYS A 29 61.49 -61.74 50.42
C CYS A 29 61.85 -60.38 49.77
N PRO A 30 62.26 -60.39 48.49
CA PRO A 30 62.63 -59.17 47.76
C PRO A 30 61.42 -58.31 47.42
N ASP A 31 61.66 -56.99 47.37
CA ASP A 31 60.81 -55.99 46.70
C ASP A 31 59.30 -56.04 47.00
N GLY A 32 58.96 -56.21 48.29
CA GLY A 32 57.59 -56.13 48.81
C GLY A 32 56.77 -57.41 48.65
N GLN A 33 57.41 -58.54 48.34
CA GLN A 33 56.79 -59.86 48.37
C GLN A 33 56.67 -60.39 49.82
N ASP A 34 55.63 -61.17 50.08
CA ASP A 34 55.42 -61.87 51.33
C ASP A 34 55.82 -63.35 51.18
N TYR A 35 56.43 -63.92 52.22
CA TYR A 35 56.76 -65.34 52.21
C TYR A 35 55.51 -66.18 52.49
N ASN A 36 55.04 -66.90 51.48
CA ASN A 36 53.94 -67.83 51.64
C ASN A 36 54.47 -69.14 52.25
N LYS A 37 54.14 -69.36 53.53
CA LYS A 37 54.56 -70.57 54.29
C LYS A 37 54.02 -71.88 53.71
N HIS A 38 52.92 -71.84 52.96
CA HIS A 38 52.28 -73.03 52.39
C HIS A 38 52.95 -73.44 51.07
N THR A 39 53.22 -72.49 50.18
CA THR A 39 53.90 -72.73 48.90
C THR A 39 55.43 -72.68 49.00
N LYS A 40 55.94 -72.27 50.18
CA LYS A 40 57.38 -72.07 50.49
C LYS A 40 58.07 -71.09 49.53
N LYS A 41 57.35 -70.13 48.96
CA LYS A 41 57.85 -69.17 47.97
C LYS A 41 57.50 -67.72 48.35
N CYS A 42 58.29 -66.78 47.86
CA CYS A 42 57.96 -65.36 47.93
C CYS A 42 56.93 -65.01 46.86
N GLU A 43 55.77 -64.52 47.29
CA GLU A 43 54.64 -64.19 46.43
C GLU A 43 54.20 -62.76 46.70
N CYS A 44 53.66 -62.07 45.70
CA CYS A 44 53.12 -60.75 45.93
C CYS A 44 51.87 -60.80 46.80
N PRO A 45 51.61 -59.75 47.61
CA PRO A 45 50.38 -59.62 48.38
C PRO A 45 49.13 -59.87 47.53
N LYS A 46 48.08 -60.41 48.16
CA LYS A 46 46.86 -60.88 47.45
C LYS A 46 46.34 -59.84 46.44
N GLY A 47 46.32 -60.23 45.16
CA GLY A 47 45.81 -59.42 44.06
C GLY A 47 46.85 -58.56 43.34
N GLN A 48 48.12 -58.56 43.77
CA GLN A 48 49.24 -57.94 43.07
C GLN A 48 50.01 -58.96 42.21
N VAL A 49 50.69 -58.47 41.18
CA VAL A 49 51.57 -59.24 40.31
C VAL A 49 52.98 -58.68 40.37
N PHE A 50 53.99 -59.55 40.26
CA PHE A 50 55.38 -59.11 40.22
C PHE A 50 55.73 -58.65 38.80
N LYS A 51 55.91 -57.33 38.60
CA LYS A 51 56.36 -56.74 37.33
C LYS A 51 57.42 -55.68 37.62
N TYR A 52 58.48 -55.63 36.81
CA TYR A 52 59.58 -54.65 36.93
C TYR A 52 60.25 -54.61 38.31
N GLY A 53 60.48 -55.78 38.93
CA GLY A 53 61.20 -55.88 40.20
C GLY A 53 60.44 -55.34 41.42
N LYS A 54 59.10 -55.28 41.37
CA LYS A 54 58.25 -54.92 42.51
C LYS A 54 56.85 -55.50 42.35
N CYS A 55 56.15 -55.68 43.47
CA CYS A 55 54.74 -56.03 43.43
C CYS A 55 53.88 -54.81 43.03
N VAL A 56 53.11 -54.96 41.96
CA VAL A 56 52.23 -53.92 41.42
C VAL A 56 50.83 -54.46 41.18
N CYS A 57 49.83 -53.59 41.19
CA CYS A 57 48.49 -54.00 40.81
C CYS A 57 48.41 -54.35 39.32
N PRO A 58 47.55 -55.31 38.94
CA PRO A 58 47.26 -55.62 37.54
C PRO A 58 46.78 -54.40 36.76
N ASP A 59 46.93 -54.45 35.43
CA ASP A 59 46.75 -53.29 34.56
C ASP A 59 45.36 -52.66 34.73
N GLY A 60 45.33 -51.40 35.18
CA GLY A 60 44.11 -50.62 35.41
C GLY A 60 43.59 -50.60 36.85
N LEU A 61 44.18 -51.35 37.78
CA LEU A 61 43.86 -51.32 39.20
C LEU A 61 44.87 -50.47 40.00
N GLU A 62 44.39 -49.81 41.05
CA GLU A 62 45.19 -49.03 42.00
C GLU A 62 45.20 -49.72 43.37
N TRP A 63 46.33 -49.62 44.08
CA TRP A 63 46.45 -50.17 45.42
C TRP A 63 45.74 -49.28 46.43
N ASN A 64 44.65 -49.79 47.03
CA ASN A 64 43.97 -49.11 48.10
C ASN A 64 44.66 -49.44 49.45
N LYS A 65 45.30 -48.43 50.05
CA LYS A 65 46.00 -48.57 51.34
C LYS A 65 45.05 -48.88 52.51
N HIS A 66 43.76 -48.58 52.40
CA HIS A 66 42.80 -48.81 53.48
C HIS A 66 42.24 -50.24 53.46
N SER A 67 41.98 -50.79 52.27
CA SER A 67 41.48 -52.17 52.12
C SER A 67 42.58 -53.21 51.87
N ASN A 68 43.83 -52.78 51.69
CA ASN A 68 45.00 -53.61 51.34
C ASN A 68 44.74 -54.51 50.11
N LYS A 69 44.05 -53.97 49.10
CA LYS A 69 43.67 -54.68 47.88
C LYS A 69 43.83 -53.78 46.65
N CYS A 70 44.04 -54.42 45.49
CA CYS A 70 43.99 -53.76 44.20
C CYS A 70 42.53 -53.55 43.80
N GLU A 71 42.12 -52.29 43.69
CA GLU A 71 40.75 -51.87 43.39
C GLU A 71 40.74 -50.93 42.18
N CYS A 72 39.58 -50.74 41.56
CA CYS A 72 39.48 -49.77 40.47
C CYS A 72 39.68 -48.34 41.01
N PRO A 73 40.27 -47.44 40.20
CA PRO A 73 40.36 -46.02 40.52
C PRO A 73 39.02 -45.43 40.97
N ALA A 74 39.07 -44.40 41.82
CA ALA A 74 37.90 -43.80 42.43
C ALA A 74 36.78 -43.50 41.41
N GLY A 75 35.59 -44.05 41.66
CA GLY A 75 34.39 -43.87 40.82
C GLY A 75 34.26 -44.86 39.66
N GLN A 76 35.20 -45.79 39.45
CA GLN A 76 35.08 -46.86 38.47
C GLN A 76 34.60 -48.18 39.09
N THR A 77 34.02 -49.05 38.26
CA THR A 77 33.61 -50.40 38.63
C THR A 77 34.36 -51.43 37.80
N PHE A 78 34.72 -52.57 38.40
CA PHE A 78 35.37 -53.66 37.68
C PHE A 78 34.31 -54.49 36.93
N LYS A 79 34.30 -54.41 35.59
CA LYS A 79 33.39 -55.21 34.74
C LYS A 79 34.18 -55.79 33.57
N TYR A 80 33.94 -57.07 33.26
CA TYR A 80 34.58 -57.78 32.13
C TYR A 80 36.12 -57.67 32.11
N GLY A 81 36.77 -57.76 33.27
CA GLY A 81 38.23 -57.75 33.38
C GLY A 81 38.88 -56.36 33.25
N LYS A 82 38.10 -55.26 33.21
CA LYS A 82 38.62 -53.88 33.13
C LYS A 82 37.84 -52.95 34.04
N CYS A 83 38.49 -51.89 34.49
CA CYS A 83 37.80 -50.82 35.21
C CYS A 83 37.07 -49.90 34.24
N VAL A 84 35.75 -49.76 34.43
CA VAL A 84 34.86 -48.96 33.59
C VAL A 84 34.07 -47.98 34.44
N CYS A 85 33.86 -46.78 33.91
CA CYS A 85 33.01 -45.79 34.56
C CYS A 85 31.53 -46.21 34.47
N PRO A 86 30.73 -45.95 35.53
CA PRO A 86 29.31 -46.27 35.54
C PRO A 86 28.52 -45.39 34.56
N ASP A 87 27.41 -45.93 34.07
CA ASP A 87 26.32 -45.19 33.45
C ASP A 87 26.68 -44.23 32.30
N GLY A 88 27.64 -44.67 31.47
CA GLY A 88 28.06 -43.96 30.25
C GLY A 88 29.02 -42.79 30.50
N GLN A 89 29.52 -42.63 31.72
CA GLN A 89 30.58 -41.68 32.04
C GLN A 89 31.92 -42.13 31.41
N VAL A 90 32.83 -41.17 31.21
CA VAL A 90 34.18 -41.38 30.69
C VAL A 90 35.18 -41.01 31.76
N TYR A 91 36.23 -41.82 31.92
CA TYR A 91 37.25 -41.53 32.91
C TYR A 91 38.17 -40.40 32.44
N ASN A 92 38.16 -39.30 33.17
CA ASN A 92 39.08 -38.20 32.96
C ASN A 92 40.39 -38.49 33.70
N LYS A 93 41.45 -38.81 32.96
CA LYS A 93 42.78 -39.11 33.52
C LYS A 93 43.41 -37.93 34.27
N HIS A 94 43.10 -36.69 33.87
CA HIS A 94 43.63 -35.49 34.50
C HIS A 94 42.92 -35.17 35.80
N ALA A 95 41.58 -35.27 35.81
CA ALA A 95 40.76 -35.04 37.00
C ALA A 95 40.64 -36.27 37.93
N LYS A 96 41.19 -37.43 37.51
CA LYS A 96 41.15 -38.72 38.22
C LYS A 96 39.75 -39.12 38.68
N LYS A 97 38.73 -38.87 37.85
CA LYS A 97 37.33 -39.18 38.15
C LYS A 97 36.53 -39.47 36.88
N CYS A 98 35.42 -40.17 37.04
CA CYS A 98 34.45 -40.37 35.96
C CYS A 98 33.60 -39.11 35.78
N GLU A 99 33.49 -38.64 34.54
CA GLU A 99 32.73 -37.45 34.16
C GLU A 99 31.85 -37.76 32.95
N CYS A 100 30.75 -37.04 32.78
CA CYS A 100 29.97 -37.18 31.56
C CYS A 100 30.73 -36.64 30.34
N PRO A 101 30.50 -37.22 29.14
CA PRO A 101 31.03 -36.71 27.88
C PRO A 101 30.77 -35.21 27.71
N ALA A 102 31.63 -34.52 26.95
CA ALA A 102 31.54 -33.08 26.75
C ALA A 102 30.12 -32.61 26.37
N GLY A 103 29.59 -31.67 27.16
CA GLY A 103 28.25 -31.11 26.97
C GLY A 103 27.09 -31.88 27.62
N GLN A 104 27.34 -33.04 28.23
CA GLN A 104 26.34 -33.81 28.98
C GLN A 104 26.44 -33.57 30.48
N VAL A 105 25.32 -33.75 31.17
CA VAL A 105 25.21 -33.68 32.64
C VAL A 105 24.74 -35.01 33.20
N PHE A 106 25.20 -35.37 34.39
CA PHE A 106 24.75 -36.58 35.07
C PHE A 106 23.42 -36.32 35.78
N LYS A 107 22.32 -36.90 35.28
CA LYS A 107 20.99 -36.81 35.89
C LYS A 107 20.30 -38.17 35.83
N TYR A 108 19.63 -38.55 36.91
CA TYR A 108 18.90 -39.81 37.04
C TYR A 108 19.74 -41.06 36.74
N GLY A 109 21.00 -41.09 37.20
CA GLY A 109 21.88 -42.25 37.04
C GLY A 109 22.34 -42.50 35.61
N LYS A 110 22.38 -41.47 34.74
CA LYS A 110 22.95 -41.55 33.38
C LYS A 110 23.39 -40.18 32.88
N CYS A 111 24.31 -40.16 31.93
CA CYS A 111 24.67 -38.92 31.25
C CYS A 111 23.59 -38.54 30.22
N VAL A 112 23.05 -37.33 30.36
CA VAL A 112 22.00 -36.78 29.48
C VAL A 112 22.39 -35.40 28.99
N CYS A 113 21.89 -35.01 27.82
CA CYS A 113 22.03 -33.65 27.35
C CYS A 113 21.13 -32.69 28.16
N PRO A 114 21.62 -31.50 28.53
CA PRO A 114 20.85 -30.54 29.30
C PRO A 114 19.71 -29.91 28.47
N ASP A 115 18.67 -29.49 29.18
CA ASP A 115 17.65 -28.55 28.72
C ASP A 115 16.99 -28.86 27.36
N GLY A 116 16.69 -30.14 27.14
CA GLY A 116 15.95 -30.64 25.98
C GLY A 116 16.79 -30.84 24.71
N GLN A 117 18.11 -30.69 24.81
CA GLN A 117 19.03 -31.04 23.73
C GLN A 117 19.08 -32.56 23.51
N ILE A 118 19.41 -32.97 22.28
CA ILE A 118 19.63 -34.35 21.88
C ILE A 118 21.12 -34.58 21.64
N TYR A 119 21.62 -35.77 21.99
CA TYR A 119 23.03 -36.11 21.76
C TYR A 119 23.24 -36.56 20.33
N ASN A 120 24.00 -35.79 19.56
CA ASN A 120 24.43 -36.18 18.23
C ASN A 120 25.64 -37.12 18.33
N LYS A 121 25.44 -38.39 17.97
CA LYS A 121 26.50 -39.41 18.02
C LYS A 121 27.63 -39.16 17.01
N HIS A 122 27.35 -38.54 15.87
CA HIS A 122 28.35 -38.25 14.84
C HIS A 122 29.24 -37.08 15.26
N GLU A 123 28.63 -36.00 15.74
CA GLU A 123 29.36 -34.78 16.14
C GLU A 123 29.84 -34.81 17.60
N LYS A 124 29.49 -35.88 18.35
CA LYS A 124 29.83 -36.10 19.76
C LYS A 124 29.50 -34.91 20.66
N LYS A 125 28.38 -34.24 20.40
CA LYS A 125 27.92 -33.06 21.15
C LYS A 125 26.40 -33.05 21.33
N CYS A 126 25.93 -32.30 22.31
CA CYS A 126 24.51 -32.02 22.49
C CYS A 126 24.07 -30.88 21.58
N GLU A 127 22.96 -31.07 20.87
CA GLU A 127 22.39 -30.07 19.96
C GLU A 127 20.87 -29.99 20.13
N CYS A 128 20.26 -28.89 19.72
CA CYS A 128 18.81 -28.80 19.74
C CYS A 128 18.18 -29.67 18.64
N PRO A 129 16.98 -30.23 18.88
CA PRO A 129 16.19 -30.90 17.85
C PRO A 129 16.09 -30.06 16.56
N LYS A 130 15.99 -30.75 15.41
CA LYS A 130 15.93 -30.10 14.09
C LYS A 130 14.89 -28.96 14.08
N GLY A 131 15.33 -27.75 13.75
CA GLY A 131 14.49 -26.56 13.66
C GLY A 131 14.39 -25.72 14.95
N GLN A 132 14.99 -26.17 16.06
CA GLN A 132 15.10 -25.40 17.30
C GLN A 132 16.49 -24.77 17.46
N VAL A 133 16.54 -23.67 18.22
CA VAL A 133 17.77 -22.98 18.58
C VAL A 133 17.94 -22.96 20.10
N PHE A 134 19.18 -23.01 20.59
CA PHE A 134 19.46 -22.92 22.01
C PHE A 134 19.48 -21.44 22.44
N LYS A 135 18.47 -21.01 23.20
CA LYS A 135 18.40 -19.65 23.77
C LYS A 135 17.93 -19.71 25.21
N TYR A 136 18.53 -18.88 26.07
CA TYR A 136 18.19 -18.80 27.50
C TYR A 136 18.24 -20.15 28.23
N GLY A 137 19.25 -20.98 27.92
CA GLY A 137 19.44 -22.27 28.58
C GLY A 137 18.38 -23.32 28.24
N LYS A 138 17.69 -23.23 27.11
CA LYS A 138 16.76 -24.27 26.62
C LYS A 138 16.61 -24.24 25.10
N CYS A 139 16.22 -25.36 24.51
CA CYS A 139 15.86 -25.39 23.09
C CYS A 139 14.49 -24.73 22.86
N VAL A 140 14.46 -23.70 22.03
CA VAL A 140 13.25 -22.95 21.67
C VAL A 140 13.09 -22.88 20.15
N CYS A 141 11.85 -22.78 19.71
CA CYS A 141 11.58 -22.50 18.30
C CYS A 141 11.93 -21.05 17.96
N PRO A 142 12.56 -20.80 16.80
CA PRO A 142 12.95 -19.46 16.37
C PRO A 142 11.72 -18.61 16.00
N ASP A 143 11.87 -17.30 16.13
CA ASP A 143 11.04 -16.26 15.52
C ASP A 143 9.51 -16.40 15.70
N GLY A 144 9.11 -16.78 16.92
CA GLY A 144 7.72 -16.85 17.33
C GLY A 144 6.99 -18.13 16.90
N GLN A 145 7.70 -19.09 16.31
CA GLN A 145 7.17 -20.42 16.05
C GLN A 145 6.94 -21.17 17.36
N ILE A 146 6.01 -22.12 17.34
CA ILE A 146 5.68 -23.01 18.46
C ILE A 146 6.06 -24.44 18.11
N TRP A 147 6.52 -25.21 19.11
CA TRP A 147 6.85 -26.61 18.90
C TRP A 147 5.57 -27.44 18.82
N ASN A 148 5.34 -28.07 17.68
CA ASN A 148 4.25 -29.01 17.51
C ASN A 148 4.74 -30.42 17.89
N LYS A 149 4.20 -30.97 18.98
CA LYS A 149 4.55 -32.30 19.50
C LYS A 149 4.14 -33.44 18.56
N HIS A 150 3.14 -33.23 17.70
CA HIS A 150 2.65 -34.26 16.78
C HIS A 150 3.51 -34.36 15.52
N SER A 151 3.89 -33.22 14.93
CA SER A 151 4.75 -33.18 13.75
C SER A 151 6.26 -33.16 14.07
N ASN A 152 6.63 -33.01 15.34
CA ASN A 152 8.01 -32.84 15.82
C ASN A 152 8.77 -31.72 15.09
N LYS A 153 8.07 -30.61 14.80
CA LYS A 153 8.61 -29.46 14.08
C LYS A 153 8.13 -28.15 14.70
N CYS A 154 8.92 -27.10 14.50
CA CYS A 154 8.50 -25.73 14.81
C CYS A 154 7.55 -25.23 13.71
N GLU A 155 6.36 -24.80 14.10
CA GLU A 155 5.30 -24.34 13.19
C GLU A 155 4.78 -22.98 13.68
N CYS A 156 4.24 -22.18 12.77
CA CYS A 156 3.61 -20.94 13.18
C CYS A 156 2.29 -21.19 13.93
N PRO A 157 1.95 -20.32 14.90
CA PRO A 157 0.66 -20.36 15.58
C PRO A 157 -0.51 -20.42 14.58
N ARG A 158 -1.63 -21.00 15.04
CA ARG A 158 -2.80 -21.29 14.20
C ARG A 158 -3.24 -20.05 13.39
N GLY A 159 -3.22 -20.18 12.05
CA GLY A 159 -3.63 -19.11 11.13
C GLY A 159 -2.53 -18.11 10.75
N GLN A 160 -1.31 -18.24 11.30
CA GLN A 160 -0.12 -17.50 10.85
C GLN A 160 0.69 -18.34 9.85
N ILE A 161 1.47 -17.64 9.02
CA ILE A 161 2.40 -18.23 8.06
C ILE A 161 3.83 -17.75 8.36
N PHE A 162 4.82 -18.57 8.04
CA PHE A 162 6.23 -18.18 8.20
C PHE A 162 6.67 -17.38 6.97
N GLN A 163 6.92 -16.09 7.14
CA GLN A 163 7.42 -15.22 6.07
C GLN A 163 8.48 -14.27 6.61
N TYR A 164 9.53 -14.04 5.82
CA TYR A 164 10.65 -13.14 6.18
C TYR A 164 11.28 -13.47 7.55
N GLY A 165 11.41 -14.76 7.86
CA GLY A 165 12.04 -15.19 9.11
C GLY A 165 11.20 -14.92 10.37
N LYS A 166 9.88 -14.75 10.28
CA LYS A 166 8.98 -14.62 11.44
C LYS A 166 7.56 -15.12 11.12
N CYS A 167 6.81 -15.49 12.15
CA CYS A 167 5.39 -15.81 11.97
C CYS A 167 4.56 -14.52 11.82
N VAL A 168 3.84 -14.42 10.70
CA VAL A 168 2.99 -13.27 10.36
C VAL A 168 1.59 -13.74 9.99
N CYS A 169 0.61 -12.86 10.18
CA CYS A 169 -0.74 -13.12 9.71
C CYS A 169 -0.83 -12.88 8.19
N PRO A 170 -1.46 -13.79 7.42
CA PRO A 170 -1.63 -13.64 5.98
C PRO A 170 -2.67 -12.58 5.64
N ASN A 171 -2.63 -12.09 4.39
CA ASN A 171 -3.67 -11.25 3.77
C ASN A 171 -4.05 -10.00 4.57
N ASP A 172 -3.06 -9.29 5.10
CA ASP A 172 -3.20 -8.04 5.85
C ASP A 172 -3.97 -8.18 7.18
N LYS A 173 -4.21 -9.42 7.63
CA LYS A 173 -4.79 -9.70 8.95
C LYS A 173 -3.78 -9.35 10.04
N VAL A 174 -4.28 -9.04 11.23
CA VAL A 174 -3.51 -8.77 12.44
C VAL A 174 -3.77 -9.84 13.48
N TRP A 175 -2.75 -10.17 14.28
CA TRP A 175 -2.88 -11.16 15.34
C TRP A 175 -3.64 -10.57 16.53
N ASN A 176 -4.81 -11.11 16.82
CA ASN A 176 -5.56 -10.73 18.00
C ASN A 176 -5.11 -11.59 19.19
N LYS A 177 -4.51 -10.94 20.21
CA LYS A 177 -4.00 -11.61 21.42
C LYS A 177 -5.11 -12.24 22.28
N HIS A 178 -6.33 -11.69 22.25
CA HIS A 178 -7.45 -12.16 23.07
C HIS A 178 -8.10 -13.39 22.45
N SER A 179 -8.41 -13.34 21.15
CA SER A 179 -9.02 -14.46 20.43
C SER A 179 -8.02 -15.48 19.89
N LYS A 180 -6.71 -15.21 20.00
CA LYS A 180 -5.59 -16.06 19.54
C LYS A 180 -5.73 -16.48 18.07
N LYS A 181 -6.20 -15.58 17.21
CA LYS A 181 -6.36 -15.81 15.76
C LYS A 181 -6.04 -14.55 14.95
N CYS A 182 -5.75 -14.73 13.66
CA CYS A 182 -5.58 -13.63 12.72
C CYS A 182 -6.94 -13.09 12.28
N GLU A 183 -7.18 -11.80 12.51
CA GLU A 183 -8.44 -11.11 12.20
C GLU A 183 -8.16 -9.86 11.37
N CYS A 184 -9.19 -9.35 10.66
CA CYS A 184 -9.03 -8.07 9.99
C CYS A 184 -8.87 -6.93 11.00
N PRO A 185 -8.05 -5.91 10.70
CA PRO A 185 -7.95 -4.69 11.50
C PRO A 185 -9.33 -4.08 11.80
N ALA A 186 -9.43 -3.37 12.93
CA ALA A 186 -10.69 -2.76 13.36
C ALA A 186 -11.33 -1.90 12.25
N GLY A 187 -12.58 -2.21 11.92
CA GLY A 187 -13.35 -1.51 10.88
C GLY A 187 -13.14 -2.04 9.46
N GLN A 188 -12.26 -3.03 9.24
CA GLN A 188 -12.16 -3.76 7.97
C GLN A 188 -12.94 -5.07 8.00
N VAL A 189 -13.37 -5.51 6.82
CA VAL A 189 -14.06 -6.78 6.61
C VAL A 189 -13.28 -7.63 5.62
N GLU A 190 -13.43 -8.95 5.72
CA GLU A 190 -12.80 -9.89 4.78
C GLU A 190 -13.59 -9.94 3.48
N LYS A 191 -12.94 -9.56 2.37
CA LYS A 191 -13.51 -9.62 1.02
C LYS A 191 -12.53 -10.36 0.11
N TYR A 192 -12.96 -11.49 -0.46
CA TYR A 192 -12.11 -12.37 -1.28
C TYR A 192 -10.79 -12.79 -0.59
N GLY A 193 -10.84 -13.07 0.72
CA GLY A 193 -9.68 -13.50 1.49
C GLY A 193 -8.72 -12.39 1.92
N LYS A 194 -8.96 -11.12 1.55
CA LYS A 194 -8.18 -9.95 1.98
C LYS A 194 -9.01 -9.00 2.83
N CYS A 195 -8.35 -8.32 3.77
CA CYS A 195 -9.01 -7.29 4.57
C CYS A 195 -9.18 -6.01 3.76
N SER A 196 -10.40 -5.48 3.73
CA SER A 196 -10.76 -4.28 2.99
C SER A 196 -11.79 -3.46 3.75
N CYS A 197 -11.79 -2.16 3.54
CA CYS A 197 -12.77 -1.29 4.16
C CYS A 197 -14.17 -1.49 3.54
N PRO A 198 -15.24 -1.50 4.35
CA PRO A 198 -16.61 -1.64 3.87
C PRO A 198 -17.11 -0.38 3.14
N ASP A 199 -18.14 -0.56 2.29
CA ASP A 199 -18.95 0.52 1.72
C ASP A 199 -18.19 1.68 1.05
N GLY A 200 -17.11 1.37 0.33
CA GLY A 200 -16.33 2.36 -0.44
C GLY A 200 -15.42 3.25 0.42
N LYS A 201 -15.32 2.96 1.72
CA LYS A 201 -14.34 3.59 2.61
C LYS A 201 -12.91 3.20 2.21
N VAL A 202 -11.96 4.06 2.53
CA VAL A 202 -10.52 3.85 2.31
C VAL A 202 -9.79 3.75 3.65
N TRP A 203 -8.75 2.92 3.68
CA TRP A 203 -7.94 2.74 4.89
C TRP A 203 -7.03 3.94 5.11
N ASN A 204 -7.21 4.66 6.22
CA ASN A 204 -6.29 5.69 6.64
C ASN A 204 -5.17 5.08 7.51
N LYS A 205 -3.93 5.09 6.99
CA LYS A 205 -2.75 4.59 7.70
C LYS A 205 -2.37 5.42 8.93
N HIS A 206 -2.67 6.72 8.95
CA HIS A 206 -2.32 7.58 10.10
C HIS A 206 -3.23 7.32 11.30
N GLU A 207 -4.51 7.08 11.05
CA GLU A 207 -5.52 6.90 12.10
C GLU A 207 -5.83 5.43 12.39
N ASN A 208 -5.28 4.50 11.58
CA ASN A 208 -5.56 3.06 11.61
C ASN A 208 -7.06 2.74 11.56
N LYS A 209 -7.82 3.47 10.72
CA LYS A 209 -9.27 3.34 10.59
C LYS A 209 -9.72 3.53 9.15
N CYS A 210 -10.85 2.92 8.80
CA CYS A 210 -11.55 3.16 7.53
C CYS A 210 -12.28 4.51 7.59
N LYS A 211 -12.00 5.40 6.64
CA LYS A 211 -12.69 6.69 6.47
C LYS A 211 -13.25 6.86 5.07
N CYS A 212 -14.18 7.78 4.89
CA CYS A 212 -14.62 8.13 3.55
C CYS A 212 -13.50 8.81 2.75
N PRO A 213 -13.45 8.61 1.42
CA PRO A 213 -12.53 9.34 0.54
C PRO A 213 -12.66 10.85 0.72
N ASP A 214 -11.58 11.59 0.47
CA ASP A 214 -11.59 13.05 0.62
C ASP A 214 -12.72 13.70 -0.19
N GLY A 215 -13.48 14.56 0.49
CA GLY A 215 -14.67 15.22 -0.05
C GLY A 215 -15.97 14.44 0.08
N GLN A 216 -15.96 13.18 0.53
CA GLN A 216 -17.17 12.42 0.88
C GLN A 216 -17.40 12.43 2.39
N VAL A 217 -18.68 12.37 2.77
CA VAL A 217 -19.13 12.28 4.15
C VAL A 217 -19.86 10.95 4.38
N GLU A 218 -19.82 10.45 5.62
CA GLU A 218 -20.54 9.24 5.97
C GLU A 218 -22.01 9.57 6.28
N LYS A 219 -22.93 8.97 5.52
CA LYS A 219 -24.37 9.09 5.75
C LYS A 219 -25.00 7.69 5.72
N TYR A 220 -25.62 7.28 6.83
CA TYR A 220 -26.19 5.93 7.02
C TYR A 220 -25.20 4.79 6.74
N GLY A 221 -23.94 4.93 7.18
CA GLY A 221 -22.91 3.90 6.99
C GLY A 221 -22.23 3.89 5.62
N LYS A 222 -22.70 4.69 4.66
CA LYS A 222 -22.16 4.77 3.29
C LYS A 222 -21.50 6.13 3.04
N CYS A 223 -20.44 6.13 2.26
CA CYS A 223 -19.80 7.37 1.84
C CYS A 223 -20.58 8.01 0.69
N THR A 224 -21.03 9.25 0.89
CA THR A 224 -21.80 10.02 -0.09
C THR A 224 -21.15 11.39 -0.26
N CYS A 225 -21.35 12.00 -1.42
CA CYS A 225 -20.98 13.39 -1.58
C CYS A 225 -21.92 14.30 -0.77
N PRO A 226 -21.39 15.36 -0.14
CA PRO A 226 -22.18 16.30 0.64
C PRO A 226 -23.04 17.19 -0.27
N ASP A 227 -24.15 17.69 0.29
CA ASP A 227 -24.91 18.84 -0.21
C ASP A 227 -25.30 18.83 -1.71
N GLY A 228 -25.68 17.65 -2.21
CA GLY A 228 -26.17 17.47 -3.58
C GLY A 228 -25.07 17.41 -4.64
N GLN A 229 -23.79 17.40 -4.24
CA GLN A 229 -22.69 17.09 -5.12
C GLN A 229 -22.74 15.62 -5.55
N VAL A 230 -22.13 15.31 -6.69
CA VAL A 230 -22.06 13.96 -7.25
C VAL A 230 -20.60 13.54 -7.39
N TRP A 231 -20.33 12.25 -7.17
CA TRP A 231 -18.97 11.73 -7.30
C TRP A 231 -18.58 11.61 -8.77
N ASN A 232 -17.58 12.36 -9.18
CA ASN A 232 -16.99 12.26 -10.50
C ASN A 232 -15.91 11.17 -10.48
N LYS A 233 -16.13 10.08 -11.23
CA LYS A 233 -15.19 8.94 -11.30
C LYS A 233 -13.85 9.31 -11.96
N HIS A 234 -13.83 10.29 -12.85
CA HIS A 234 -12.63 10.69 -13.58
C HIS A 234 -11.73 11.60 -12.74
N SER A 235 -12.30 12.65 -12.13
CA SER A 235 -11.56 13.57 -11.25
C SER A 235 -11.37 13.04 -9.83
N LYS A 236 -12.07 11.95 -9.46
CA LYS A 236 -12.09 11.34 -8.11
C LYS A 236 -12.46 12.35 -7.02
N LYS A 237 -13.40 13.25 -7.31
CA LYS A 237 -13.86 14.31 -6.41
C LYS A 237 -15.37 14.46 -6.47
N CYS A 238 -15.96 14.99 -5.40
CA CYS A 238 -17.35 15.43 -5.39
C CYS A 238 -17.46 16.78 -6.11
N GLU A 239 -18.34 16.85 -7.10
CA GLU A 239 -18.54 18.03 -7.94
C GLU A 239 -20.03 18.31 -8.11
N CYS A 240 -20.39 19.58 -8.32
CA CYS A 240 -21.78 19.92 -8.59
C CYS A 240 -22.19 19.47 -10.00
N PRO A 241 -23.39 18.89 -10.16
CA PRO A 241 -23.85 18.39 -11.45
C PRO A 241 -24.11 19.51 -12.46
N SER A 242 -23.88 19.20 -13.74
CA SER A 242 -24.42 19.92 -14.90
C SER A 242 -24.24 21.44 -14.90
N GLY A 243 -23.01 21.90 -14.61
CA GLY A 243 -22.63 23.31 -14.67
C GLY A 243 -23.12 24.16 -13.49
N GLN A 244 -23.63 23.52 -12.43
CA GLN A 244 -23.82 24.17 -11.14
C GLN A 244 -22.47 24.45 -10.47
N ILE A 245 -22.45 25.45 -9.62
CA ILE A 245 -21.31 25.83 -8.79
C ILE A 245 -21.65 25.62 -7.33
N PHE A 246 -20.66 25.27 -6.52
CA PHE A 246 -20.85 25.12 -5.08
C PHE A 246 -20.75 26.49 -4.42
N GLN A 247 -21.87 27.00 -3.90
CA GLN A 247 -21.93 28.26 -3.15
C GLN A 247 -22.81 28.09 -1.91
N TYR A 248 -22.37 28.66 -0.78
CA TYR A 248 -23.09 28.62 0.50
C TYR A 248 -23.50 27.20 0.94
N GLY A 249 -22.64 26.21 0.73
CA GLY A 249 -22.89 24.83 1.14
C GLY A 249 -23.94 24.10 0.30
N LYS A 250 -24.28 24.57 -0.91
CA LYS A 250 -25.20 23.88 -1.85
C LYS A 250 -24.77 24.08 -3.30
N CYS A 251 -25.16 23.14 -4.17
CA CYS A 251 -25.00 23.31 -5.62
C CYS A 251 -26.09 24.25 -6.16
N VAL A 252 -25.67 25.38 -6.76
CA VAL A 252 -26.55 26.41 -7.31
C VAL A 252 -26.15 26.74 -8.74
N CYS A 253 -27.08 27.28 -9.54
CA CYS A 253 -26.72 27.76 -10.88
C CYS A 253 -25.89 29.04 -10.80
N PRO A 254 -24.93 29.23 -11.72
CA PRO A 254 -24.19 30.48 -11.85
C PRO A 254 -25.12 31.69 -11.98
N LYS A 255 -24.65 32.86 -11.51
CA LYS A 255 -25.44 34.10 -11.51
C LYS A 255 -26.02 34.39 -12.90
N GLY A 256 -27.35 34.54 -12.97
CA GLY A 256 -28.09 34.82 -14.20
C GLY A 256 -28.56 33.59 -14.98
N LYS A 257 -28.20 32.37 -14.56
CA LYS A 257 -28.74 31.11 -15.12
C LYS A 257 -29.76 30.48 -14.17
N VAL A 258 -30.71 29.75 -14.75
CA VAL A 258 -31.76 29.01 -14.03
C VAL A 258 -31.62 27.51 -14.29
N TRP A 259 -32.01 26.69 -13.32
CA TRP A 259 -31.96 25.24 -13.47
C TRP A 259 -33.13 24.74 -14.31
N ASN A 260 -32.84 24.19 -15.49
CA ASN A 260 -33.85 23.54 -16.31
C ASN A 260 -34.05 22.10 -15.81
N LYS A 261 -35.23 21.79 -15.24
CA LYS A 261 -35.56 20.45 -14.72
C LYS A 261 -35.63 19.38 -15.82
N TRP A 262 -36.01 19.74 -17.04
CA TRP A 262 -36.14 18.82 -18.17
C TRP A 262 -34.77 18.47 -18.75
N HIS A 263 -33.94 19.48 -19.01
CA HIS A 263 -32.61 19.30 -19.56
C HIS A 263 -31.55 18.96 -18.51
N LYS A 264 -31.91 19.03 -17.22
CA LYS A 264 -31.04 18.77 -16.06
C LYS A 264 -29.73 19.55 -16.12
N LYS A 265 -29.78 20.84 -16.52
CA LYS A 265 -28.61 21.73 -16.61
C LYS A 265 -28.99 23.19 -16.34
N CYS A 266 -28.00 24.00 -15.98
CA CYS A 266 -28.17 25.44 -15.85
C CYS A 266 -28.20 26.11 -17.23
N GLU A 267 -29.27 26.83 -17.53
CA GLU A 267 -29.50 27.50 -18.80
C GLU A 267 -29.85 28.97 -18.58
N CYS A 268 -29.76 29.78 -19.64
CA CYS A 268 -30.28 31.13 -19.57
C CYS A 268 -31.81 31.12 -19.40
N PRO A 269 -32.38 32.11 -18.70
CA PRO A 269 -33.83 32.30 -18.61
C PRO A 269 -34.50 32.29 -19.98
N GLU A 270 -35.77 31.92 -20.01
CA GLU A 270 -36.53 31.80 -21.26
C GLU A 270 -36.44 33.08 -22.10
N GLY A 271 -36.09 32.91 -23.38
CA GLY A 271 -35.91 34.00 -24.33
C GLY A 271 -34.55 34.69 -24.29
N GLN A 272 -33.64 34.35 -23.38
CA GLN A 272 -32.25 34.83 -23.38
C GLN A 272 -31.29 33.80 -24.00
N VAL A 273 -30.18 34.29 -24.55
CA VAL A 273 -29.09 33.49 -25.12
C VAL A 273 -27.78 33.80 -24.40
N GLU A 274 -26.88 32.82 -24.34
CA GLU A 274 -25.56 33.01 -23.74
C GLU A 274 -24.60 33.65 -24.74
N LYS A 275 -24.10 34.85 -24.43
CA LYS A 275 -23.08 35.57 -25.21
C LYS A 275 -21.96 36.00 -24.27
N TYR A 276 -20.74 35.54 -24.52
CA TYR A 276 -19.56 35.78 -23.66
C TYR A 276 -19.77 35.40 -22.17
N GLY A 277 -20.45 34.28 -21.90
CA GLY A 277 -20.70 33.80 -20.54
C GLY A 277 -21.78 34.57 -19.77
N LYS A 278 -22.51 35.49 -20.42
CA LYS A 278 -23.63 36.24 -19.84
C LYS A 278 -24.91 35.94 -20.61
N CYS A 279 -26.02 35.83 -19.90
CA CYS A 279 -27.33 35.71 -20.53
C CYS A 279 -27.80 37.10 -20.99
N VAL A 280 -28.03 37.23 -22.29
CA VAL A 280 -28.45 38.48 -22.95
C VAL A 280 -29.63 38.21 -23.84
N CYS A 281 -30.38 39.25 -24.20
CA CYS A 281 -31.43 39.09 -25.19
C CYS A 281 -30.85 38.79 -26.59
N PRO A 282 -31.54 38.00 -27.41
CA PRO A 282 -31.22 37.78 -28.81
C PRO A 282 -31.03 39.10 -29.57
N ASP A 283 -30.22 39.07 -30.63
CA ASP A 283 -29.86 40.29 -31.37
C ASP A 283 -31.12 41.08 -31.81
N GLY A 284 -31.13 42.37 -31.46
CA GLY A 284 -32.23 43.29 -31.74
C GLY A 284 -33.34 43.36 -30.69
N GLN A 285 -33.35 42.47 -29.68
CA GLN A 285 -34.28 42.53 -28.56
C GLN A 285 -33.67 43.20 -27.32
N VAL A 286 -34.52 43.81 -26.52
CA VAL A 286 -34.17 44.46 -25.24
C VAL A 286 -34.92 43.80 -24.09
N TRP A 287 -34.31 43.78 -22.90
CA TRP A 287 -34.95 43.24 -21.70
C TRP A 287 -35.94 44.27 -21.14
N LYS A 288 -37.25 44.00 -21.27
CA LYS A 288 -38.33 44.86 -20.76
C LYS A 288 -39.36 44.02 -20.02
N HIS A 289 -39.80 44.49 -18.85
CA HIS A 289 -40.83 43.87 -18.02
C HIS A 289 -40.60 42.36 -17.76
N GLY A 290 -39.34 41.96 -17.53
CA GLY A 290 -38.99 40.57 -17.21
C GLY A 290 -38.91 39.62 -18.41
N LYS A 291 -38.93 40.12 -19.65
CA LYS A 291 -38.79 39.31 -20.88
C LYS A 291 -38.01 40.04 -21.96
N CYS A 292 -37.44 39.29 -22.90
CA CYS A 292 -36.86 39.88 -24.12
C CYS A 292 -37.99 40.29 -25.07
N GLN A 293 -37.99 41.57 -25.48
CA GLN A 293 -38.98 42.14 -26.39
C GLN A 293 -38.28 43.00 -27.43
N CYS A 294 -38.92 43.18 -28.58
CA CYS A 294 -38.43 44.16 -29.55
C CYS A 294 -38.56 45.59 -28.99
N PRO A 295 -37.65 46.49 -29.39
CA PRO A 295 -37.77 47.92 -29.10
C PRO A 295 -39.12 48.48 -29.57
N ASP A 296 -39.57 49.55 -28.94
CA ASP A 296 -40.89 50.13 -29.22
C ASP A 296 -41.02 50.50 -30.70
N GLY A 297 -42.14 50.09 -31.32
CA GLY A 297 -42.40 50.29 -32.74
C GLY A 297 -41.81 49.22 -33.68
N GLN A 298 -41.04 48.26 -33.18
CA GLN A 298 -40.64 47.06 -33.92
C GLN A 298 -41.53 45.86 -33.56
N TYR A 299 -41.74 44.96 -34.52
CA TYR A 299 -42.36 43.67 -34.29
C TYR A 299 -41.33 42.55 -34.42
N TYR A 300 -41.53 41.44 -33.69
CA TYR A 300 -40.68 40.27 -33.82
C TYR A 300 -41.10 39.45 -35.03
N ASP A 301 -40.21 39.35 -36.02
CA ASP A 301 -40.44 38.53 -37.20
C ASP A 301 -39.95 37.09 -36.96
N ARG A 302 -40.90 36.16 -36.80
CA ARG A 302 -40.59 34.75 -36.47
C ARG A 302 -39.73 34.06 -37.53
N TRP A 303 -39.85 34.45 -38.80
CA TRP A 303 -39.08 33.86 -39.91
C TRP A 303 -37.62 34.30 -39.92
N SER A 304 -37.35 35.60 -39.78
CA SER A 304 -35.97 36.10 -39.68
C SER A 304 -35.37 36.04 -38.28
N LYS A 305 -36.16 35.63 -37.27
CA LYS A 305 -35.78 35.60 -35.85
C LYS A 305 -35.19 36.93 -35.37
N SER A 306 -35.68 38.04 -35.90
CA SER A 306 -35.15 39.38 -35.64
C SER A 306 -36.27 40.41 -35.48
N CYS A 307 -35.99 41.50 -34.78
CA CYS A 307 -36.91 42.62 -34.69
C CYS A 307 -36.88 43.44 -35.98
N LYS A 308 -38.06 43.70 -36.54
CA LYS A 308 -38.23 44.46 -37.78
C LYS A 308 -39.17 45.64 -37.58
N CYS A 309 -38.91 46.71 -38.31
CA CYS A 309 -39.85 47.81 -38.42
C CYS A 309 -41.03 47.43 -39.34
N PRO A 310 -42.23 48.00 -39.10
CA PRO A 310 -43.36 47.87 -40.00
C PRO A 310 -43.03 48.25 -41.45
N LYS A 311 -43.78 47.71 -42.41
CA LYS A 311 -43.53 47.95 -43.85
C LYS A 311 -43.42 49.45 -44.17
N GLY A 312 -42.31 49.85 -44.79
CA GLY A 312 -42.04 51.24 -45.19
C GLY A 312 -41.27 52.07 -44.17
N LEU A 313 -40.96 51.51 -42.99
CA LEU A 313 -40.14 52.14 -41.97
C LEU A 313 -38.79 51.42 -41.83
N SER A 314 -37.72 52.15 -41.53
CA SER A 314 -36.40 51.62 -41.17
C SER A 314 -36.04 52.05 -39.74
N TRP A 315 -35.22 51.23 -39.08
CA TRP A 315 -34.79 51.53 -37.71
C TRP A 315 -33.72 52.63 -37.73
N ASN A 316 -34.05 53.79 -37.15
CA ASN A 316 -33.10 54.87 -36.95
C ASN A 316 -32.37 54.67 -35.60
N LYS A 317 -31.06 54.40 -35.66
CA LYS A 317 -30.21 54.18 -34.47
C LYS A 317 -30.03 55.43 -33.60
N HIS A 318 -30.20 56.63 -34.16
CA HIS A 318 -30.01 57.88 -33.43
C HIS A 318 -31.26 58.25 -32.61
N SER A 319 -32.46 58.03 -33.17
CA SER A 319 -33.72 58.31 -32.49
C SER A 319 -34.34 57.11 -31.78
N ASN A 320 -33.77 55.90 -31.94
CA ASN A 320 -34.28 54.63 -31.42
C ASN A 320 -35.76 54.38 -31.79
N LYS A 321 -36.15 54.74 -33.02
CA LYS A 321 -37.52 54.60 -33.54
C LYS A 321 -37.52 54.11 -34.99
N CYS A 322 -38.63 53.47 -35.37
CA CYS A 322 -38.90 53.14 -36.77
C CYS A 322 -39.42 54.39 -37.50
N GLU A 323 -38.68 54.85 -38.50
CA GLU A 323 -38.97 56.08 -39.25
C GLU A 323 -39.03 55.80 -40.75
N SER A 324 -39.71 56.66 -41.50
CA SER A 324 -39.86 56.49 -42.95
C SER A 324 -38.50 56.64 -43.67
N ASP A 325 -38.12 55.61 -44.41
CA ASP A 325 -36.86 55.60 -45.16
C ASP A 325 -37.02 56.23 -46.55
N CYS A 326 -36.91 57.56 -46.61
CA CYS A 326 -37.04 58.34 -47.84
C CYS A 326 -35.74 58.40 -48.67
N GLY A 327 -34.67 57.70 -48.29
CA GLY A 327 -33.37 57.82 -48.94
C GLY A 327 -32.71 59.19 -48.75
N ARG A 328 -31.60 59.46 -49.47
CA ARG A 328 -30.81 60.70 -49.32
C ARG A 328 -31.46 61.92 -49.97
N ASP A 329 -32.20 61.70 -51.06
CA ASP A 329 -32.69 62.75 -51.97
C ASP A 329 -34.10 63.26 -51.67
N ALA A 330 -34.82 62.59 -50.75
CA ALA A 330 -36.13 62.98 -50.28
C ALA A 330 -36.15 63.17 -48.75
N GLU A 331 -37.18 63.86 -48.29
CA GLU A 331 -37.51 64.11 -46.90
C GLU A 331 -38.97 63.73 -46.64
N TYR A 332 -39.29 63.25 -45.45
CA TYR A 332 -40.67 62.89 -45.11
C TYR A 332 -41.46 64.15 -44.74
N LYS A 333 -42.43 64.55 -45.58
CA LYS A 333 -43.31 65.71 -45.38
C LYS A 333 -44.75 65.36 -45.77
N ASN A 334 -45.73 65.84 -45.00
CA ASN A 334 -47.17 65.66 -45.26
C ASN A 334 -47.59 64.19 -45.56
N GLY A 335 -47.09 63.23 -44.78
CA GLY A 335 -47.51 61.83 -44.90
C GLY A 335 -46.81 61.02 -46.01
N GLY A 336 -45.86 61.61 -46.75
CA GLY A 336 -45.12 60.93 -47.81
C GLY A 336 -43.66 61.37 -47.94
N CYS A 337 -42.85 60.61 -48.67
CA CYS A 337 -41.50 61.02 -49.05
C CYS A 337 -41.58 62.02 -50.20
N VAL A 338 -41.14 63.25 -49.94
CA VAL A 338 -41.13 64.37 -50.88
C VAL A 338 -39.69 64.68 -51.26
N CYS A 339 -39.42 64.83 -52.55
CA CYS A 339 -38.09 65.15 -53.02
C CYS A 339 -37.64 66.53 -52.54
N LYS A 340 -36.38 66.63 -52.08
CA LYS A 340 -35.79 67.91 -51.63
C LYS A 340 -35.69 68.93 -52.77
N LYS A 341 -35.63 68.45 -54.01
CA LYS A 341 -35.53 69.24 -55.24
C LYS A 341 -36.90 69.41 -55.89
N ASN A 342 -37.27 70.66 -56.18
CA ASN A 342 -38.61 71.03 -56.63
C ASN A 342 -38.94 70.51 -58.05
N GLY A 343 -40.05 69.78 -58.21
CA GLY A 343 -40.48 69.19 -59.47
C GLY A 343 -39.91 67.79 -59.76
N GLN A 344 -39.12 67.21 -58.84
CA GLN A 344 -38.78 65.79 -58.89
C GLN A 344 -39.89 64.94 -58.29
N VAL A 345 -40.10 63.75 -58.86
CA VAL A 345 -41.02 62.74 -58.36
C VAL A 345 -40.23 61.69 -57.60
N PHE A 346 -40.70 61.34 -56.41
CA PHE A 346 -40.10 60.30 -55.59
C PHE A 346 -40.55 58.92 -56.07
N ASP A 347 -39.60 58.07 -56.44
CA ASP A 347 -39.87 56.69 -56.75
C ASP A 347 -39.74 55.82 -55.50
N LYS A 348 -40.85 55.23 -55.05
CA LYS A 348 -40.92 54.44 -53.81
C LYS A 348 -40.09 53.15 -53.86
N HIS A 349 -39.84 52.61 -55.05
CA HIS A 349 -39.14 51.33 -55.22
C HIS A 349 -37.62 51.50 -55.20
N SER A 350 -37.11 52.50 -55.93
CA SER A 350 -35.69 52.84 -56.01
C SER A 350 -35.23 53.83 -54.92
N LYS A 351 -36.17 54.44 -54.18
CA LYS A 351 -35.92 55.47 -53.16
C LYS A 351 -35.11 56.66 -53.68
N LYS A 352 -35.31 57.00 -54.96
CA LYS A 352 -34.62 58.09 -55.67
C LYS A 352 -35.63 59.11 -56.17
N CYS A 353 -35.15 60.34 -56.30
CA CYS A 353 -35.89 61.44 -56.87
C CYS A 353 -35.44 61.69 -58.30
N SER A 354 -36.38 61.68 -59.24
CA SER A 354 -36.10 61.91 -60.65
C SER A 354 -37.12 62.86 -61.26
N CYS A 355 -36.70 63.59 -62.29
CA CYS A 355 -37.62 64.45 -63.04
C CYS A 355 -38.58 63.60 -63.87
N LYS A 356 -39.86 63.99 -63.93
CA LYS A 356 -40.92 63.24 -64.61
C LYS A 356 -40.75 63.30 -66.14
N GLY A 357 -41.10 62.22 -66.85
CA GLY A 357 -41.38 62.25 -68.30
C GLY A 357 -40.22 62.73 -69.18
N GLY A 358 -38.99 62.30 -68.88
CA GLY A 358 -37.80 62.65 -69.68
C GLY A 358 -37.29 64.09 -69.47
N MET A 359 -37.85 64.84 -68.51
CA MET A 359 -37.29 66.11 -68.08
C MET A 359 -35.91 65.90 -67.44
N THR A 360 -35.04 66.91 -67.54
CA THR A 360 -33.75 66.96 -66.85
C THR A 360 -33.77 68.05 -65.78
N TRP A 361 -32.94 67.87 -64.75
CA TRP A 361 -32.80 68.87 -63.69
C TRP A 361 -32.01 70.07 -64.21
N ASP A 362 -32.60 71.26 -64.16
CA ASP A 362 -31.92 72.51 -64.49
C ASP A 362 -31.34 73.11 -63.20
N ASP A 363 -30.01 73.02 -63.04
CA ASP A 363 -29.32 73.51 -61.84
C ASP A 363 -29.36 75.04 -61.68
N TRP A 364 -29.51 75.78 -62.79
CA TRP A 364 -29.61 77.24 -62.78
C TRP A 364 -30.97 77.71 -62.29
N LYS A 365 -32.04 77.04 -62.73
CA LYS A 365 -33.42 77.42 -62.41
C LYS A 365 -34.05 76.59 -61.29
N LYS A 366 -33.28 75.66 -60.70
CA LYS A 366 -33.66 74.76 -59.59
C LYS A 366 -35.01 74.07 -59.82
N GLN A 367 -35.24 73.59 -61.04
CA GLN A 367 -36.48 72.91 -61.42
C GLN A 367 -36.27 71.91 -62.56
N CYS A 368 -37.15 70.92 -62.68
CA CYS A 368 -37.16 70.00 -63.82
C CYS A 368 -37.66 70.69 -65.09
N ARG A 369 -36.96 70.50 -66.21
CA ARG A 369 -37.31 71.08 -67.52
C ARG A 369 -37.13 70.09 -68.65
N CYS A 370 -37.89 70.31 -69.72
CA CYS A 370 -37.68 69.58 -70.95
C CYS A 370 -36.34 69.99 -71.59
N PRO A 371 -35.61 69.04 -72.20
CA PRO A 371 -34.40 69.33 -72.97
C PRO A 371 -34.64 70.42 -74.04
N LYS A 372 -33.60 71.17 -74.40
CA LYS A 372 -33.68 72.23 -75.43
C LYS A 372 -34.28 71.67 -76.74
N GLY A 373 -35.28 72.37 -77.28
CA GLY A 373 -35.99 71.96 -78.51
C GLY A 373 -37.17 71.01 -78.27
N THR A 374 -37.50 70.71 -77.01
CA THR A 374 -38.70 69.94 -76.65
C THR A 374 -39.60 70.74 -75.70
N SER A 375 -40.90 70.53 -75.83
CA SER A 375 -41.93 71.11 -74.95
C SER A 375 -42.65 69.99 -74.20
N TRP A 376 -43.10 70.28 -72.98
CA TRP A 376 -43.87 69.32 -72.19
C TRP A 376 -45.23 69.07 -72.84
N ASN A 377 -45.53 67.81 -73.13
CA ASN A 377 -46.84 67.39 -73.55
C ASN A 377 -47.62 66.86 -72.33
N SER A 378 -48.64 67.61 -71.91
CA SER A 378 -49.47 67.26 -70.75
C SER A 378 -50.29 65.98 -70.95
N TYR A 379 -50.69 65.67 -72.19
CA TYR A 379 -51.47 64.47 -72.52
C TYR A 379 -50.60 63.20 -72.47
N ALA A 380 -49.38 63.27 -72.97
CA ALA A 380 -48.44 62.15 -72.98
C ALA A 380 -47.57 62.06 -71.71
N ASN A 381 -47.61 63.07 -70.83
CA ASN A 381 -46.77 63.19 -69.64
C ASN A 381 -45.26 63.03 -69.95
N GLU A 382 -44.80 63.58 -71.07
CA GLU A 382 -43.40 63.53 -71.50
C GLU A 382 -42.99 64.74 -72.36
N CYS A 383 -41.68 64.97 -72.49
CA CYS A 383 -41.12 66.00 -73.35
C CYS A 383 -41.10 65.55 -74.83
N ARG A 384 -41.72 66.31 -75.72
CA ARG A 384 -41.75 66.03 -77.17
C ARG A 384 -41.24 67.22 -77.98
N LYS A 385 -40.64 66.96 -79.16
CA LYS A 385 -40.29 68.01 -80.12
C LYS A 385 -41.59 68.57 -80.73
N GLY A 386 -41.75 69.89 -80.75
CA GLY A 386 -42.89 70.53 -81.40
C GLY A 386 -42.85 70.26 -82.91
N GLY A 387 -43.92 69.70 -83.46
CA GLY A 387 -44.12 69.66 -84.90
C GLY A 387 -44.54 71.04 -85.38
N TYR A 388 -43.75 71.64 -86.28
CA TYR A 388 -44.17 72.83 -87.02
C TYR A 388 -45.37 72.43 -87.89
N GLY A 389 -46.55 72.96 -87.58
CA GLY A 389 -47.65 73.00 -88.52
C GLY A 389 -47.37 74.12 -89.53
N TYR A 390 -47.30 73.75 -90.81
CA TYR A 390 -47.54 74.64 -91.94
C TYR A 390 -48.63 73.99 -92.78
#